data_AF-R9MF17-F1
#
_entry.id   AF-R9MF17-F1
#
_cell.length_a   1.000
_cell.length_b   1.000
_cell.length_c   1.000
_cell.angle_alpha   90.00
_cell.angle_beta   90.00
_cell.angle_gamma   90.00
#
_symmetry.space_group_name_H-M   'P 1'
#
loop_
_entity.id
_entity.type
_entity.pdbx_description
1 polymer ?
#
loop_
_entity_poly.entity_id
_entity_poly.type
_entity_poly.pdbx_seq_one_letter_code
_entity_poly.pdbx_strand_id
1 'polypeptide(L)'
;MKIYDTVNKTEVEVDGTKGLIQIMKDGRQVDIYLKEKKTDEDGYMSWDVEHWSSVDGKRFIRCYSLEGRVLGESTGHNIYDLENEFKPEDTTMVEKVELS
;
A
#
# COMPACT_ATOMS: atom_id res chain seq x y z
N MET A 1 12.44 -7.16 4.37
CA MET A 1 11.46 -7.88 3.53
C MET A 1 11.78 -7.65 2.07
N LYS A 2 11.36 -8.53 1.16
CA LYS A 2 11.56 -8.34 -0.28
C LYS A 2 10.31 -7.76 -0.91
N ILE A 3 10.49 -6.80 -1.80
CA ILE A 3 9.44 -6.22 -2.62
C ILE A 3 9.85 -6.23 -4.09
N TYR A 4 8.88 -6.15 -4.99
CA TYR A 4 9.15 -6.01 -6.41
C TYR A 4 9.17 -4.53 -6.82
N ASP A 5 10.31 -4.05 -7.32
CA ASP A 5 10.42 -2.71 -7.89
C ASP A 5 9.95 -2.75 -9.35
N THR A 6 8.77 -2.22 -9.62
CA THR A 6 8.15 -2.25 -10.96
C THR A 6 8.87 -1.36 -11.97
N VAL A 7 9.58 -0.34 -11.51
CA VAL A 7 10.36 0.59 -12.35
C VAL A 7 11.61 -0.12 -12.87
N ASN A 8 12.33 -0.76 -11.96
CA ASN A 8 13.58 -1.46 -12.28
C ASN A 8 13.38 -2.94 -12.65
N LYS A 9 12.15 -3.45 -12.51
CA LYS A 9 11.75 -4.84 -12.78
C LYS A 9 12.58 -5.88 -12.02
N THR A 10 12.91 -5.58 -10.77
CA THR A 10 13.75 -6.44 -9.92
C THR A 10 13.21 -6.55 -8.50
N GLU A 11 13.51 -7.66 -7.83
CA GLU A 11 13.32 -7.74 -6.38
C GLU A 11 14.35 -6.86 -5.67
N VAL A 12 13.89 -6.12 -4.67
CA VAL A 12 14.74 -5.30 -3.80
C VAL A 12 14.45 -5.63 -2.34
N GLU A 13 15.49 -5.65 -1.52
CA GLU A 13 15.37 -5.83 -0.08
C GLU A 13 15.15 -4.47 0.59
N VAL A 14 14.13 -4.40 1.44
CA VAL A 14 13.77 -3.19 2.21
C VAL A 14 13.75 -3.48 3.70
N ASP A 15 14.04 -2.44 4.49
CA ASP A 15 14.08 -2.47 5.96
C ASP A 15 12.67 -2.50 6.58
N GLY A 16 11.95 -3.59 6.30
CA GLY A 16 10.59 -3.85 6.76
C GLY A 16 9.62 -2.71 6.44
N THR A 17 8.70 -2.47 7.37
CA THR A 17 7.67 -1.41 7.30
C THR A 17 8.29 -0.01 7.18
N LYS A 18 9.41 0.26 7.88
CA LYS A 18 10.08 1.57 7.83
C LYS A 18 10.61 1.88 6.44
N GLY A 19 11.20 0.90 5.76
CA GLY A 19 11.66 1.05 4.37
C GLY A 19 10.52 1.39 3.41
N LEU A 20 9.35 0.75 3.58
CA LEU A 20 8.16 1.05 2.77
C LEU A 20 7.60 2.45 3.02
N ILE A 21 7.55 2.88 4.28
CA ILE A 21 7.13 4.25 4.63
C ILE A 21 8.09 5.27 4.02
N GLN A 22 9.39 4.99 3.99
CA GLN A 22 10.36 5.87 3.33
C GLN A 22 10.11 5.95 1.83
N ILE A 23 9.83 4.83 1.16
CA ILE A 23 9.45 4.80 -0.27
C ILE A 23 8.24 5.71 -0.53
N MET A 24 7.21 5.65 0.32
CA MET A 24 6.04 6.53 0.21
C MET A 24 6.42 8.02 0.36
N LYS A 25 7.26 8.35 1.34
CA LYS A 25 7.73 9.72 1.59
C LYS A 25 8.60 10.25 0.45
N ASP A 26 9.29 9.38 -0.27
CA ASP A 26 10.08 9.72 -1.45
C ASP A 26 9.20 9.95 -2.69
N GLY A 27 7.87 9.99 -2.52
CA GLY A 27 6.91 10.30 -3.59
C GLY A 27 6.56 9.10 -4.47
N ARG A 28 6.78 7.87 -3.99
CA ARG A 28 6.40 6.65 -4.71
C ARG A 28 5.21 5.97 -4.05
N GLN A 29 4.59 5.05 -4.79
CA GLN A 29 3.51 4.23 -4.28
C GLN A 29 4.03 2.85 -3.85
N VAL A 30 3.41 2.30 -2.80
CA VAL A 30 3.61 0.93 -2.32
C VAL A 30 2.29 0.20 -2.45
N ASP A 31 2.25 -0.82 -3.30
CA ASP A 31 1.08 -1.65 -3.50
C ASP A 31 1.20 -2.94 -2.70
N ILE A 32 0.11 -3.31 -2.06
CA ILE A 32 0.03 -4.47 -1.19
C ILE A 32 -1.07 -5.39 -1.69
N TYR A 33 -0.71 -6.63 -2.01
CA TYR A 33 -1.64 -7.67 -2.44
C TYR A 33 -1.98 -8.57 -1.26
N LEU A 34 -3.23 -8.52 -0.81
CA LEU A 34 -3.71 -9.26 0.34
C LEU A 34 -3.77 -10.78 0.06
N LYS A 35 -3.61 -11.60 1.10
CA LYS A 35 -3.77 -13.06 1.00
C LYS A 35 -5.21 -13.47 0.72
N GLU A 36 -6.14 -12.70 1.23
CA GLU A 36 -7.57 -12.87 1.08
C GLU A 36 -8.25 -11.51 0.92
N LYS A 37 -9.41 -11.50 0.26
CA LYS A 37 -10.23 -10.30 0.12
C LYS A 37 -10.66 -9.83 1.50
N LYS A 38 -10.49 -8.54 1.78
CA LYS A 38 -11.08 -7.88 2.94
C LYS A 38 -12.39 -7.23 2.54
N THR A 39 -13.27 -7.08 3.50
CA THR A 39 -14.51 -6.28 3.38
C THR A 39 -14.53 -5.30 4.54
N ASP A 40 -15.01 -4.09 4.29
CA ASP A 40 -15.23 -3.09 5.35
C ASP A 40 -16.28 -3.55 6.36
N GLU A 41 -16.31 -2.88 7.52
CA GLU A 41 -17.20 -3.28 8.63
C GLU A 41 -18.68 -3.21 8.26
N ASP A 42 -19.04 -2.28 7.38
CA ASP A 42 -20.42 -2.07 6.92
C ASP A 42 -20.83 -3.00 5.76
N GLY A 43 -19.89 -3.74 5.16
CA GLY A 43 -20.16 -4.68 4.08
C GLY A 43 -20.40 -4.04 2.70
N TYR A 44 -20.06 -2.76 2.53
CA TYR A 44 -20.26 -2.03 1.27
C TYR A 44 -19.10 -2.19 0.29
N MET A 45 -17.90 -2.46 0.78
CA MET A 45 -16.70 -2.47 -0.03
C MET A 45 -15.81 -3.65 0.29
N SER A 46 -15.38 -4.37 -0.75
CA SER A 46 -14.34 -5.41 -0.64
C SER A 46 -13.14 -5.07 -1.51
N TRP A 47 -11.94 -5.46 -1.09
CA TRP A 47 -10.69 -5.23 -1.82
C TRP A 47 -9.71 -6.39 -1.64
N ASP A 48 -8.86 -6.60 -2.63
CA ASP A 48 -7.71 -7.53 -2.59
C ASP A 48 -6.37 -6.82 -2.73
N VAL A 49 -6.36 -5.54 -3.12
CA VAL A 49 -5.15 -4.71 -3.22
C VAL A 49 -5.34 -3.39 -2.50
N GLU A 50 -4.31 -2.98 -1.77
CA GLU A 50 -4.20 -1.67 -1.13
C GLU A 50 -3.05 -0.88 -1.76
N HIS A 51 -3.33 0.34 -2.20
CA HIS A 51 -2.37 1.25 -2.81
C HIS A 51 -2.03 2.36 -1.82
N TRP A 52 -0.80 2.37 -1.32
CA TRP A 52 -0.35 3.30 -0.30
C TRP A 52 0.62 4.33 -0.87
N SER A 53 0.33 5.61 -0.66
CA SER A 53 1.21 6.71 -1.06
C SER A 53 1.20 7.84 -0.04
N SER A 54 2.22 8.70 -0.10
CA SER A 54 2.27 9.91 0.71
C SER A 54 1.81 11.12 -0.09
N VAL A 55 1.03 11.99 0.55
CA VAL A 55 0.57 13.26 -0.03
C VAL A 55 1.62 14.36 0.15
N ASP A 56 2.25 14.43 1.32
CA ASP A 56 3.19 15.50 1.70
C ASP A 56 4.28 15.05 2.69
N GLY A 57 4.51 13.74 2.80
CA GLY A 57 5.44 13.13 3.74
C GLY A 57 4.91 13.00 5.18
N LYS A 58 3.73 13.59 5.48
CA LYS A 58 3.08 13.54 6.81
C LYS A 58 1.70 12.88 6.75
N ARG A 59 0.99 13.08 5.65
CA ARG A 59 -0.30 12.47 5.35
C ARG A 59 -0.12 11.37 4.31
N PHE A 60 -0.84 10.29 4.51
CA PHE A 60 -0.83 9.12 3.63
C PHE A 60 -2.25 8.86 3.15
N ILE A 61 -2.34 8.31 1.96
CA ILE A 61 -3.61 7.90 1.37
C ILE A 61 -3.53 6.42 1.03
N ARG A 62 -4.61 5.71 1.35
CA ARG A 62 -4.86 4.34 0.93
C ARG A 62 -5.99 4.35 -0.08
N CYS A 63 -5.70 3.89 -1.28
CA CYS A 63 -6.71 3.55 -2.30
C CYS A 63 -6.84 2.03 -2.39
N TYR A 64 -7.93 1.56 -2.98
CA TYR A 64 -8.27 0.14 -3.01
C TYR A 64 -8.51 -0.33 -4.44
N SER A 65 -8.16 -1.58 -4.71
CA SER A 65 -8.63 -2.29 -5.90
C SER A 65 -9.25 -3.63 -5.51
N LEU A 66 -10.19 -4.08 -6.34
CA LEU A 66 -10.81 -5.39 -6.26
C LEU A 66 -10.71 -6.09 -7.63
N GLU A 67 -10.04 -7.22 -7.70
CA GLU A 67 -9.93 -8.06 -8.92
C GLU A 67 -9.46 -7.25 -10.15
N GLY A 68 -8.51 -6.34 -9.94
CA GLY A 68 -7.95 -5.48 -10.98
C GLY A 68 -8.78 -4.23 -11.31
N ARG A 69 -9.90 -3.99 -10.61
CA ARG A 69 -10.68 -2.75 -10.72
C ARG A 69 -10.37 -1.81 -9.56
N VAL A 70 -9.94 -0.59 -9.89
CA VAL A 70 -9.76 0.49 -8.92
C VAL A 70 -11.11 0.95 -8.37
N LEU A 71 -11.20 1.07 -7.05
CA LEU A 71 -12.37 1.57 -6.34
C LEU A 71 -12.31 3.09 -6.19
N GLY A 72 -13.47 3.74 -6.02
CA GLY A 72 -13.55 5.21 -5.92
C GLY A 72 -13.25 5.73 -4.51
N GLU A 73 -13.27 4.83 -3.54
CA GLU A 73 -13.09 5.06 -2.13
C GLU A 73 -11.60 5.13 -1.77
N SER A 74 -11.28 5.98 -0.80
CA SER A 74 -9.93 6.09 -0.25
C SER A 74 -9.99 6.51 1.21
N THR A 75 -8.96 6.18 1.98
CA THR A 75 -8.82 6.60 3.37
C THR A 75 -7.55 7.40 3.57
N GLY A 76 -7.64 8.44 4.38
CA GLY A 76 -6.51 9.29 4.75
C GLY A 76 -5.97 8.92 6.13
N HIS A 77 -4.64 8.91 6.27
CA HIS A 77 -3.94 8.44 7.47
C HIS A 77 -2.87 9.44 7.87
N ASN A 78 -2.75 9.71 9.17
CA ASN A 78 -1.53 10.30 9.73
C ASN A 78 -0.49 9.20 10.01
N ILE A 79 0.70 9.57 10.48
CA ILE A 79 1.79 8.59 10.73
C ILE A 79 1.42 7.52 11.78
N TYR A 80 0.64 7.87 12.80
CA TYR A 80 0.21 6.93 13.84
C TYR A 80 -0.88 5.99 13.32
N ASP A 81 -1.82 6.50 12.52
CA ASP A 81 -2.84 5.66 11.86
C ASP A 81 -2.15 4.66 10.92
N LEU A 82 -1.17 5.15 10.14
CA LEU A 82 -0.37 4.33 9.23
C LEU A 82 0.35 3.21 9.97
N GLU A 83 1.07 3.50 11.07
CA GLU A 83 1.79 2.48 11.84
C GLU A 83 0.85 1.39 12.41
N ASN A 84 -0.41 1.74 12.69
CA ASN A 84 -1.40 0.80 13.19
C ASN A 84 -2.04 -0.03 12.06
N GLU A 85 -2.38 0.58 10.93
CA GLU A 85 -3.14 -0.07 9.86
C GLU A 85 -2.29 -0.72 8.76
N PHE A 86 -1.08 -0.21 8.52
CA PHE A 86 -0.22 -0.69 7.45
C PHE A 86 0.47 -1.99 7.87
N LYS A 87 -0.05 -3.12 7.39
CA LYS A 87 0.40 -4.49 7.72
C LYS A 87 0.97 -5.23 6.49
N PRO A 88 2.14 -4.82 5.98
CA PRO A 88 2.77 -5.46 4.83
C PRO A 88 3.18 -6.92 5.09
N GLU A 89 3.34 -7.33 6.34
CA GLU A 89 3.65 -8.71 6.75
C GLU A 89 2.52 -9.73 6.48
N ASP A 90 1.26 -9.28 6.43
CA ASP A 90 0.09 -10.16 6.29
C ASP A 90 -0.31 -10.40 4.83
N THR A 91 0.63 -10.19 3.90
CA THR A 91 0.33 -10.02 2.47
C THR A 91 1.09 -11.04 1.64
N THR A 92 0.67 -11.22 0.39
CA THR A 92 1.30 -12.19 -0.52
C THR A 92 2.43 -11.54 -1.30
N MET A 93 2.27 -10.28 -1.69
CA MET A 93 3.20 -9.56 -2.52
C MET A 93 3.14 -8.07 -2.20
N VAL A 94 4.29 -7.42 -2.28
CA VAL A 94 4.42 -5.97 -2.14
C VAL A 94 5.19 -5.43 -3.33
N GLU A 95 4.66 -4.39 -3.95
CA GLU A 95 5.25 -3.72 -5.10
C GLU A 95 5.57 -2.27 -4.80
N LYS A 96 6.65 -1.77 -5.39
CA LYS A 96 6.99 -0.35 -5.44
C LYS A 96 6.68 0.16 -6.84
N VAL A 97 5.82 1.17 -6.91
CA VAL A 97 5.26 1.72 -8.16
C VAL A 97 5.63 3.20 -8.30
N GLU A 98 5.86 3.64 -9.54
CA GLU A 98 6.07 5.04 -9.86
C GLU A 98 4.73 5.75 -10.02
N LEU A 99 4.56 6.87 -9.34
CA LEU A 99 3.43 7.76 -9.56
C LEU A 99 3.78 8.65 -10.76
N SER A 100 3.05 8.46 -11.87
CA SER A 100 3.21 9.22 -13.12
C SER A 100 2.68 10.64 -13.05
#